data_AF-A0A9E1K9C1-F1
#
_entry.id   AF-A0A9E1K9C1-F1
#
_cell.length_a   1.000
_cell.length_b   1.000
_cell.length_c   1.000
_cell.angle_alpha   90.00
_cell.angle_beta   90.00
_cell.angle_gamma   90.00
#
_symmetry.space_group_name_H-M   'P 1'
#
loop_
_entity.id
_entity.type
_entity.pdbx_description
1 polymer ?
#
loop_
_entity_poly.entity_id
_entity_poly.type
_entity_poly.pdbx_seq_one_letter_code
_entity_poly.pdbx_strand_id
1 'polypeptide(L)'
;MNYESLGGDFKIVKGLVNTDNFEMKSPQINLQVVGEADLGADTVNAQVKAMPLQILDKTIKAIPFLGQILTGGGKGGIIETYFKVDGRLSAPRVTAQPHKSLTEKPGAILNELINIPGNLTGGSK
;
A
#
# COMPACT_ATOMS: atom_id res chain seq x y z
N MET A 1 13.15 -7.60 12.82
CA MET A 1 12.96 -8.08 11.43
C MET A 1 14.22 -7.70 10.66
N ASN A 2 14.83 -8.66 9.96
CA ASN A 2 16.00 -8.38 9.13
C ASN A 2 15.54 -8.09 7.70
N TYR A 3 16.16 -7.11 7.04
CA TYR A 3 15.95 -6.81 5.63
C TYR A 3 17.26 -7.02 4.86
N GLU A 4 17.15 -7.32 3.57
CA GLU A 4 18.28 -7.46 2.65
C GLU A 4 18.57 -6.13 1.94
N SER A 5 17.51 -5.44 1.48
CA SER A 5 17.63 -4.13 0.86
C SER A 5 16.41 -3.25 1.15
N LEU A 6 16.65 -1.94 1.16
CA LEU A 6 15.66 -0.88 1.24
C LEU A 6 16.06 0.19 0.24
N GLY A 7 15.15 0.64 -0.62
CA GLY A 7 15.49 1.62 -1.64
C GLY A 7 14.27 2.16 -2.37
N GLY A 8 14.43 3.33 -2.97
CA GLY A 8 13.39 4.04 -3.70
C GLY A 8 13.79 5.50 -3.91
N ASP A 9 13.09 6.17 -4.80
CA ASP A 9 13.25 7.58 -5.05
C ASP A 9 12.29 8.37 -4.15
N PHE A 10 12.79 9.48 -3.60
CA PHE A 10 12.03 10.36 -2.74
C PHE A 10 12.13 11.80 -3.25
N LYS A 11 10.99 12.41 -3.53
CA LYS A 11 10.89 13.85 -3.79
C LYS A 11 10.55 14.54 -2.48
N ILE A 12 11.39 15.49 -2.07
CA ILE A 12 11.22 16.23 -0.82
C ILE A 12 11.12 17.72 -1.14
N VAL A 13 9.96 18.31 -0.87
CA VAL A 13 9.71 19.74 -1.09
C VAL A 13 8.98 20.31 0.12
N LYS A 14 9.62 21.25 0.82
CA LYS A 14 9.04 21.95 1.98
C LYS A 14 8.47 21.01 3.06
N GLY A 15 9.13 19.87 3.31
CA GLY A 15 8.68 18.89 4.31
C GLY A 15 7.65 17.88 3.80
N LEU A 16 7.12 18.05 2.58
CA LEU A 16 6.33 17.01 1.91
C LEU A 16 7.29 16.03 1.23
N VAL A 17 7.22 14.77 1.64
CA VAL A 17 7.98 13.63 1.10
C VAL A 17 7.03 12.80 0.26
N ASN A 18 7.41 12.48 -0.96
CA ASN A 18 6.63 11.62 -1.85
C ASN A 18 7.53 10.53 -2.44
N THR A 19 6.99 9.31 -2.57
CA THR A 19 7.65 8.18 -3.24
C THR A 19 6.64 7.37 -4.04
N ASP A 20 7.10 6.90 -5.21
CA ASP A 20 6.31 6.08 -6.13
C ASP A 20 6.88 4.67 -6.31
N ASN A 21 8.02 4.37 -5.70
CA ASN A 21 8.79 3.14 -5.93
C ASN A 21 9.60 2.68 -4.72
N PHE A 22 9.19 3.02 -3.49
CA PHE A 22 9.88 2.54 -2.30
C PHE A 22 9.66 1.03 -2.13
N GLU A 23 10.76 0.28 -2.06
CA GLU A 23 10.76 -1.16 -1.84
C GLU A 23 11.60 -1.57 -0.63
N MET A 24 11.15 -2.63 0.03
CA MET A 24 11.91 -3.36 1.03
C MET A 24 11.94 -4.83 0.64
N LYS A 25 13.12 -5.42 0.56
CA LYS A 25 13.30 -6.86 0.36
C LYS A 25 13.76 -7.52 1.65
N SER A 26 13.16 -8.64 2.00
CA SER A 26 13.59 -9.45 3.14
C SER A 26 13.35 -10.94 2.90
N PRO A 27 13.98 -11.84 3.68
CA PRO A 27 13.79 -13.29 3.52
C PRO A 27 12.36 -13.78 3.80
N GLN A 28 11.55 -12.98 4.49
CA GLN A 28 10.20 -13.36 4.93
C GLN A 28 9.12 -12.63 4.14
N ILE A 29 9.33 -11.34 3.87
CA ILE A 29 8.33 -10.46 3.27
C ILE A 29 8.99 -9.37 2.41
N ASN A 30 8.49 -9.19 1.20
CA ASN A 30 8.81 -8.02 0.39
C ASN A 30 7.71 -6.99 0.54
N LEU A 31 8.08 -5.72 0.61
CA LEU A 31 7.15 -4.59 0.63
C LEU A 31 7.40 -3.69 -0.58
N GLN A 32 6.32 -3.13 -1.11
CA GLN A 32 6.34 -2.00 -2.03
C GLN A 32 5.41 -0.93 -1.48
N VAL A 33 5.82 0.33 -1.59
CA VAL A 33 5.10 1.47 -1.01
C VAL A 33 5.04 2.60 -2.02
N VAL A 34 3.84 3.17 -2.12
CA VAL A 34 3.57 4.42 -2.85
C VAL A 34 2.81 5.33 -1.91
N GLY A 35 3.22 6.60 -1.80
CA GLY A 35 2.50 7.54 -0.96
C GLY A 35 3.28 8.79 -0.63
N GLU A 36 2.74 9.51 0.35
CA GLU A 36 3.28 10.77 0.81
C GLU A 36 3.27 10.88 2.33
N ALA A 37 4.17 11.72 2.84
CA ALA A 37 4.26 12.10 4.22
C ALA A 37 4.51 13.61 4.32
N ASP A 38 3.72 14.31 5.12
CA ASP A 38 3.98 15.69 5.50
C ASP A 38 4.65 15.70 6.87
N LEU A 39 5.96 15.98 6.88
CA LEU A 39 6.78 16.02 8.08
C LEU A 39 6.41 17.20 9.00
N GLY A 40 5.88 18.30 8.45
CA GLY A 40 5.46 19.47 9.21
C GLY A 40 4.08 19.27 9.86
N ALA A 41 3.18 18.60 9.15
CA ALA A 41 1.83 18.30 9.63
C ALA A 41 1.73 17.00 10.46
N ASP A 42 2.82 16.23 10.62
CA ASP A 42 2.83 14.90 11.25
C ASP A 42 1.82 13.95 10.57
N THR A 43 1.76 13.91 9.24
CA THR A 43 0.79 13.05 8.52
C THR A 43 1.44 12.13 7.49
N VAL A 44 0.81 10.97 7.29
CA VAL A 44 1.14 10.01 6.23
C VAL A 44 -0.12 9.57 5.52
N ASN A 45 0.01 9.29 4.23
CA ASN A 45 -0.99 8.59 3.43
C ASN A 45 -0.28 7.75 2.38
N ALA A 46 -0.26 6.44 2.57
CA ALA A 46 0.45 5.50 1.71
C ALA A 46 -0.35 4.23 1.47
N GLN A 47 -0.09 3.62 0.31
CA GLN A 47 -0.46 2.24 0.02
C GLN A 47 0.78 1.37 0.13
N VAL A 48 0.65 0.26 0.85
CA VAL A 48 1.69 -0.73 1.05
C VAL A 48 1.21 -2.06 0.49
N LYS A 49 1.96 -2.60 -0.46
CA LYS A 49 1.80 -3.96 -0.95
C LYS A 49 2.79 -4.86 -0.22
N ALA A 50 2.29 -5.88 0.44
CA ALA A 50 3.09 -6.86 1.17
C ALA A 50 3.01 -8.24 0.49
N MET A 51 4.17 -8.86 0.31
CA MET A 51 4.35 -10.13 -0.42
C MET A 51 5.15 -11.11 0.46
N PRO A 52 4.50 -12.04 1.16
CA PRO A 52 5.20 -13.07 1.93
C PRO A 52 5.88 -14.07 0.98
N LEU A 53 7.17 -14.35 1.20
CA LEU A 53 7.96 -15.20 0.30
C LEU A 53 7.83 -16.71 0.58
N GLN A 54 7.41 -17.10 1.79
CA GLN A 54 7.48 -18.50 2.26
C GLN A 54 6.22 -19.35 2.00
N ILE A 55 5.23 -18.84 1.26
CA ILE A 55 3.93 -19.55 1.14
C ILE A 55 4.00 -20.69 0.11
N LEU A 56 5.04 -20.78 -0.71
CA LEU A 56 5.05 -21.77 -1.77
C LEU A 56 5.48 -23.17 -1.32
N ASP A 57 6.25 -23.31 -0.24
CA ASP A 57 7.10 -24.50 -0.19
C ASP A 57 6.60 -25.72 0.58
N LYS A 58 5.77 -25.63 1.63
CA LYS A 58 5.33 -26.86 2.31
C LYS A 58 3.93 -26.73 2.91
N THR A 59 2.99 -27.48 2.32
CA THR A 59 1.74 -27.99 2.96
C THR A 59 0.46 -27.17 2.78
N ILE A 60 -0.12 -27.19 1.57
CA ILE A 60 -1.54 -26.88 1.30
C ILE A 60 -2.47 -28.00 1.84
N LYS A 61 -2.32 -28.42 3.12
CA LYS A 61 -3.16 -29.51 3.69
C LYS A 61 -3.89 -29.18 4.98
N ALA A 62 -3.68 -28.03 5.63
CA ALA A 62 -4.12 -27.91 7.02
C ALA A 62 -5.26 -26.93 7.34
N ILE A 63 -5.72 -26.03 6.45
CA ILE A 63 -6.72 -25.02 6.87
C ILE A 63 -7.78 -24.78 5.79
N PRO A 64 -8.96 -25.42 5.89
CA PRO A 64 -10.07 -25.28 4.94
C PRO A 64 -10.55 -23.83 4.79
N PHE A 65 -10.52 -23.04 5.86
CA PHE A 65 -11.00 -21.64 5.84
C PHE A 65 -10.08 -20.68 5.09
N LEU A 66 -8.81 -21.03 4.88
CA LEU A 66 -7.91 -20.26 4.02
C LEU A 66 -8.07 -20.63 2.54
N GLY A 67 -8.73 -21.75 2.23
CA GLY A 67 -8.96 -22.21 0.86
C GLY A 67 -9.63 -21.18 -0.04
N GLN A 68 -10.57 -20.39 0.49
CA GLN A 68 -11.30 -19.37 -0.29
C GLN A 68 -10.46 -18.12 -0.60
N ILE A 69 -9.51 -17.77 0.28
CA ILE A 69 -8.55 -16.68 0.06
C ILE A 69 -7.41 -17.15 -0.86
N LEU A 70 -7.01 -18.42 -0.75
CA LEU A 70 -5.97 -19.06 -1.55
C LEU A 70 -6.39 -19.35 -3.01
N THR A 71 -7.70 -19.42 -3.31
CA THR A 71 -8.22 -19.69 -4.66
C THR A 71 -8.40 -18.44 -5.53
N GLY A 72 -8.00 -17.26 -5.07
CA GLY A 72 -8.18 -15.96 -5.74
C GLY A 72 -7.40 -15.77 -7.04
N GLY A 73 -7.52 -16.69 -8.00
CA GLY A 73 -6.99 -16.56 -9.36
C GLY A 73 -6.02 -17.65 -9.79
N GLY A 74 -6.43 -18.92 -9.74
CA GLY A 74 -6.06 -19.97 -10.72
C GLY A 74 -4.58 -20.36 -10.94
N LYS A 75 -3.59 -19.73 -10.31
CA LYS A 75 -2.17 -20.01 -10.57
C LYS A 75 -1.33 -19.92 -9.30
N GLY A 76 -1.44 -20.90 -8.39
CA GLY A 76 -0.49 -21.14 -7.29
C GLY A 76 0.09 -19.88 -6.63
N GLY A 77 -0.79 -18.92 -6.31
CA GLY A 77 -0.51 -17.49 -6.44
C GLY A 77 0.14 -16.84 -5.22
N ILE A 78 1.06 -15.91 -5.50
CA ILE A 78 1.65 -14.98 -4.54
C ILE A 78 0.50 -14.30 -3.78
N ILE A 79 0.45 -14.44 -2.44
CA ILE A 79 -0.51 -13.71 -1.61
C ILE A 79 -0.04 -12.26 -1.52
N GLU A 80 -0.55 -11.42 -2.40
CA GLU A 80 -0.34 -9.98 -2.32
C GLU A 80 -1.39 -9.38 -1.37
N THR A 81 -0.96 -8.88 -0.23
CA THR A 81 -1.85 -8.18 0.72
C THR A 81 -1.61 -6.68 0.63
N TYR A 82 -2.67 -5.92 0.40
CA TYR A 82 -2.62 -4.48 0.30
C TYR A 82 -3.06 -3.85 1.62
N PHE A 83 -2.35 -2.81 2.04
CA PHE A 83 -2.64 -2.04 3.25
C PHE A 83 -2.67 -0.56 2.93
N LYS A 84 -3.64 0.15 3.49
CA LYS A 84 -3.59 1.61 3.59
C LYS A 84 -2.93 1.98 4.91
N VAL A 85 -1.97 2.89 4.86
CA VAL A 85 -1.29 3.48 6.01
C VAL A 85 -1.60 4.96 6.01
N ASP A 86 -2.37 5.44 6.99
CA ASP A 86 -2.78 6.84 7.04
C ASP A 86 -2.87 7.39 8.47
N GLY A 87 -2.89 8.71 8.61
CA GLY A 87 -3.00 9.39 9.90
C GLY A 87 -1.66 9.93 10.36
N ARG A 88 -1.39 9.88 11.67
CA ARG A 88 -0.19 10.52 12.25
C ARG A 88 1.07 9.74 11.91
N LEU A 89 2.17 10.40 11.54
CA LEU A 89 3.45 9.71 11.28
C LEU A 89 3.94 8.93 12.51
N SER A 90 3.75 9.51 13.69
CA SER A 90 4.10 8.90 14.99
C SER A 90 3.22 7.70 15.38
N ALA A 91 2.00 7.60 14.87
CA ALA A 91 1.05 6.55 15.20
C ALA A 91 0.05 6.34 14.05
N PRO A 92 0.50 5.79 12.91
CA PRO A 92 -0.36 5.65 11.75
C PRO A 92 -1.36 4.51 11.94
N ARG A 93 -2.53 4.67 11.35
CA ARG A 93 -3.53 3.62 11.22
C ARG A 93 -3.18 2.75 10.01
N VAL A 94 -3.16 1.44 10.21
CA VAL A 94 -2.93 0.45 9.15
C VAL A 94 -4.21 -0.36 8.93
N THR A 95 -4.73 -0.33 7.70
CA THR A 95 -5.99 -1.00 7.34
C THR A 95 -5.76 -1.96 6.17
N ALA A 96 -6.10 -3.25 6.35
CA ALA A 96 -6.01 -4.23 5.27
C ALA A 96 -7.08 -3.97 4.19
N GLN A 97 -6.71 -4.14 2.93
CA GLN A 97 -7.56 -3.91 1.76
C GLN A 97 -7.64 -5.20 0.91
N PRO A 98 -8.38 -6.23 1.36
CA PRO A 98 -8.40 -7.57 0.73
C PRO A 98 -9.05 -7.60 -0.67
N HIS A 99 -9.70 -6.51 -1.10
CA HIS A 99 -10.42 -6.42 -2.37
C HIS A 99 -9.73 -5.53 -3.44
N LYS A 100 -8.59 -4.90 -3.12
CA LYS A 100 -7.82 -4.11 -4.08
C LYS A 100 -6.68 -4.96 -4.65
N SER A 101 -6.93 -5.75 -5.70
CA SER A 101 -5.83 -6.12 -6.60
C SER A 101 -5.34 -4.83 -7.27
N LEU A 102 -4.03 -4.68 -7.47
CA LEU A 102 -3.42 -3.54 -8.19
C LEU A 102 -3.75 -3.56 -9.70
N THR A 103 -5.04 -3.69 -10.05
CA THR A 103 -5.61 -3.50 -11.38
C THR A 103 -5.97 -2.03 -11.63
N GLU A 104 -5.91 -1.18 -10.60
CA GLU A 104 -5.95 0.27 -10.78
C GLU A 104 -4.54 0.75 -11.15
N LYS A 105 -4.35 0.96 -12.46
CA LYS A 105 -3.14 1.59 -13.01
C LYS A 105 -2.78 2.83 -12.16
N PRO A 106 -1.49 3.11 -11.90
CA PRO A 106 -1.05 4.26 -11.08
C PRO A 106 -1.61 5.62 -11.50
N GLY A 107 -2.10 5.78 -12.75
CA GLY A 107 -2.74 7.01 -13.24
C GLY A 107 -4.23 7.16 -12.93
N ALA A 108 -4.93 6.13 -12.43
CA ALA A 108 -6.37 6.22 -12.14
C ALA A 108 -6.66 6.98 -10.83
N ILE A 109 -5.81 6.82 -9.81
CA ILE A 109 -5.97 7.50 -8.52
C ILE A 109 -5.71 9.01 -8.65
N LEU A 110 -4.82 9.42 -9.56
CA LEU A 110 -4.62 10.85 -9.87
C LEU A 110 -5.84 11.47 -10.58
N ASN A 111 -6.55 10.71 -11.41
CA ASN A 111 -7.77 11.18 -12.07
C ASN A 111 -8.95 11.37 -11.10
N GLU A 112 -8.97 10.67 -9.96
CA GLU A 112 -9.99 10.87 -8.92
C GLU A 112 -9.73 12.15 -8.11
N LEU A 113 -8.46 12.53 -7.88
CA LEU A 113 -8.12 13.79 -7.21
C LEU A 113 -8.37 15.02 -8.09
N ILE A 114 -8.23 14.89 -9.42
CA ILE A 114 -8.49 15.98 -10.38
C ILE A 114 -10.00 16.17 -10.64
N ASN A 115 -10.80 15.11 -10.53
CA ASN A 115 -12.24 15.14 -10.81
C ASN A 115 -13.13 15.39 -9.58
N ILE A 116 -12.59 15.78 -8.42
CA ILE A 116 -13.42 16.27 -7.32
C ILE A 116 -14.02 17.62 -7.77
N PRO A 117 -15.32 17.71 -8.07
CA PRO A 117 -15.92 18.99 -8.40
C PRO A 117 -15.85 19.83 -7.13
N GLY A 118 -15.17 20.98 -7.21
CA GLY A 118 -15.05 21.92 -6.11
C GLY A 118 -16.43 22.38 -5.65
N ASN A 119 -16.99 21.69 -4.67
CA ASN A 119 -18.20 22.11 -4.00
C ASN A 119 -17.87 22.57 -2.58
N LEU A 120 -17.10 23.65 -2.51
CA LEU A 120 -16.95 24.49 -1.32
C LEU A 120 -16.71 25.94 -1.77
N THR A 121 -17.80 26.68 -1.99
CA THR A 121 -18.01 28.04 -1.48
C THR A 121 -19.44 28.46 -1.80
N GLY A 122 -20.37 28.15 -0.90
CA GLY A 122 -21.54 29.00 -0.69
C GLY A 122 -21.13 30.19 0.18
N GLY A 123 -21.57 31.41 -0.15
CA GLY A 123 -21.37 32.55 0.75
C GLY A 123 -21.59 33.94 0.18
N SER A 124 -22.85 34.36 0.16
CA SER A 124 -23.37 35.71 0.40
C SER A 124 -23.10 36.89 -0.56
N LYS A 125 -24.25 37.46 -0.98
CA LYS A 125 -24.56 38.82 -1.45
C LYS A 125 -24.07 39.27 -2.81
#